data_AF-A0AAW0FIZ4-F1
#
_entry.id   AF-A0AAW0FIZ4-F1
#
_cell.length_a   1.000
_cell.length_b   1.000
_cell.length_c   1.000
_cell.angle_alpha   90.00
_cell.angle_beta   90.00
_cell.angle_gamma   90.00
#
_symmetry.space_group_name_H-M   'P 1'
#
loop_
_entity.id
_entity.type
_entity.pdbx_description
1 polymer ?
#
loop_
_entity_poly.entity_id
_entity_poly.type
_entity_poly.pdbx_seq_one_letter_code
_entity_poly.pdbx_strand_id
1 'polypeptide(L)'
;MPTASVNDEGAVLYYEDTGAPSQSTDYTTIALVHGLIFHGAIFHQMIPYAAKNNLRLLFINLRDYPGSSHYTKAELEAFESDEECIQDAAVRDLGRQIAEFLTFIIKTEDIPPITTKEGKTSGGITLLTWSMSNLISLSLLAHAQTLPEETKQLLGTHLRSVVLHDASLATLGVSPTLSLASGDEPAKVLYSPLRDLSLTFPERVERFSTWVSAYYQPVDDLSTLTPENAVSRSLLNDPTKPPSIQKFSQEELEKMTDYGVLERSHDSIRRIRPQIYASNLKLAFGVGGEIEEDLALGNTKVVMAWCSGSMVDSVWAAKAVYDMIRAGKVDASQRIRREVSLEKLQGANHFVHWDEPERFVDFLLLHV
;
A
#
# COMPACT_ATOMS: atom_id res chain seq x y z
N MET A 1 23.30 7.83 -5.69
CA MET A 1 22.07 7.54 -4.94
C MET A 1 22.17 6.13 -4.39
N PRO A 2 21.75 5.88 -3.15
CA PRO A 2 22.01 4.61 -2.47
C PRO A 2 21.04 3.49 -2.92
N THR A 3 21.49 2.26 -2.74
CA THR A 3 20.70 1.04 -2.95
C THR A 3 20.87 0.11 -1.76
N ALA A 4 19.80 -0.57 -1.35
CA ALA A 4 19.82 -1.58 -0.31
C ALA A 4 19.71 -2.98 -0.93
N SER A 5 20.57 -3.92 -0.51
CA SER A 5 20.43 -5.33 -0.88
C SER A 5 19.22 -5.94 -0.17
N VAL A 6 18.37 -6.65 -0.90
CA VAL A 6 17.13 -7.24 -0.35
C VAL A 6 17.06 -8.76 -0.47
N ASN A 7 18.09 -9.38 -1.07
CA ASN A 7 18.34 -10.82 -1.00
C ASN A 7 19.83 -11.12 -1.26
N ASP A 8 20.20 -12.40 -1.11
CA ASP A 8 21.56 -12.90 -1.38
C ASP A 8 21.86 -13.11 -2.88
N GLU A 9 20.85 -12.94 -3.74
CA GLU A 9 20.92 -13.14 -5.19
C GLU A 9 21.25 -11.83 -5.95
N GLY A 10 21.50 -10.75 -5.21
CA GLY A 10 21.90 -9.45 -5.77
C GLY A 10 20.74 -8.54 -6.15
N ALA A 11 19.51 -8.86 -5.72
CA ALA A 11 18.40 -7.93 -5.85
C ALA A 11 18.60 -6.73 -4.92
N VAL A 12 18.41 -5.53 -5.47
CA VAL A 12 18.51 -4.27 -4.74
C VAL A 12 17.28 -3.41 -4.94
N LEU A 13 16.95 -2.62 -3.92
CA LEU A 13 16.01 -1.51 -3.99
C LEU A 13 16.76 -0.19 -3.89
N TYR A 14 16.49 0.72 -4.83
CA TYR A 14 16.88 2.11 -4.75
C TYR A 14 16.03 2.84 -3.73
N TYR A 15 16.65 3.80 -3.03
CA TYR A 15 15.92 4.72 -2.18
C TYR A 15 16.52 6.12 -2.19
N GLU A 16 15.67 7.09 -1.88
CA GLU A 16 16.06 8.45 -1.53
C GLU A 16 15.80 8.68 -0.06
N ASP A 17 16.62 9.51 0.56
CA ASP A 17 16.59 9.74 1.99
C ASP A 17 16.71 11.23 2.29
N THR A 18 15.76 11.78 3.03
CA THR A 18 15.80 13.19 3.44
C THR A 18 16.85 13.44 4.54
N GLY A 19 17.40 12.37 5.12
CA GLY A 19 18.26 12.40 6.29
C GLY A 19 17.48 12.61 7.59
N ALA A 20 18.17 12.36 8.71
CA ALA A 20 17.65 12.66 10.03
C ALA A 20 17.39 14.18 10.19
N PRO A 21 16.25 14.59 10.81
CA PRO A 21 16.04 15.97 11.20
C PRO A 21 17.19 16.50 12.06
N SER A 22 17.68 17.70 11.74
CA SER A 22 18.82 18.28 12.45
C SER A 22 18.59 18.38 13.95
N GLN A 23 19.59 17.98 14.74
CA GLN A 23 19.56 18.01 16.22
C GLN A 23 18.50 17.11 16.88
N SER A 24 17.85 16.23 16.12
CA SER A 24 16.91 15.25 16.66
C SER A 24 17.59 13.91 16.93
N THR A 25 17.20 13.27 18.03
CA THR A 25 17.64 11.90 18.40
C THR A 25 16.47 10.95 18.59
N ASP A 26 15.25 11.43 18.38
CA ASP A 26 13.99 10.69 18.62
C ASP A 26 12.99 10.86 17.46
N TYR A 27 13.47 11.23 16.28
CA TYR A 27 12.66 11.38 15.08
C TYR A 27 11.99 10.08 14.67
N THR A 28 10.81 10.18 14.04
CA THR A 28 10.18 9.03 13.39
C THR A 28 10.62 8.96 11.94
N THR A 29 10.88 7.75 11.45
CA THR A 29 11.12 7.50 10.02
C THR A 29 9.87 6.98 9.33
N ILE A 30 9.56 7.49 8.15
CA ILE A 30 8.50 6.95 7.28
C ILE A 30 9.15 6.41 6.01
N ALA A 31 9.03 5.10 5.80
CA ALA A 31 9.42 4.40 4.58
C ALA A 31 8.23 4.36 3.62
N LEU A 32 8.29 5.10 2.52
CA LEU A 32 7.22 5.24 1.54
C LEU A 32 7.50 4.42 0.28
N VAL A 33 6.58 3.53 -0.04
CA VAL A 33 6.60 2.71 -1.26
C VAL A 33 5.45 3.16 -2.16
N HIS A 34 5.80 3.52 -3.40
CA HIS A 34 4.88 4.07 -4.39
C HIS A 34 3.88 3.04 -4.93
N GLY A 35 2.91 3.52 -5.72
CA GLY A 35 1.94 2.72 -6.45
C GLY A 35 2.41 2.33 -7.85
N LEU A 36 1.53 1.69 -8.61
CA LEU A 36 1.77 1.28 -9.99
C LEU A 36 2.08 2.48 -10.90
N ILE A 37 3.03 2.33 -11.84
CA ILE A 37 3.52 3.35 -12.82
C ILE A 37 4.34 4.46 -12.16
N PHE A 38 3.93 4.97 -11.01
CA PHE A 38 4.68 6.01 -10.30
C PHE A 38 5.88 5.41 -9.58
N HIS A 39 6.88 6.24 -9.25
CA HIS A 39 7.98 5.86 -8.37
C HIS A 39 8.26 6.93 -7.30
N GLY A 40 9.28 6.74 -6.46
CA GLY A 40 9.47 7.46 -5.20
C GLY A 40 9.40 9.00 -5.26
N ALA A 41 9.74 9.60 -6.40
CA ALA A 41 9.63 11.04 -6.61
C ALA A 41 8.19 11.60 -6.47
N ILE A 42 7.17 10.75 -6.60
CA ILE A 42 5.77 11.13 -6.36
C ILE A 42 5.52 11.65 -4.93
N PHE A 43 6.40 11.35 -3.97
CA PHE A 43 6.26 11.81 -2.59
C PHE A 43 7.04 13.11 -2.28
N HIS A 44 7.76 13.69 -3.25
CA HIS A 44 8.63 14.84 -3.00
C HIS A 44 7.92 16.07 -2.43
N GLN A 45 6.63 16.25 -2.74
CA GLN A 45 5.84 17.37 -2.20
C GLN A 45 5.66 17.30 -0.68
N MET A 46 5.90 16.14 -0.05
CA MET A 46 5.83 15.98 1.39
C MET A 46 7.08 16.51 2.13
N ILE A 47 8.22 16.65 1.44
CA ILE A 47 9.51 17.01 2.05
C ILE A 47 9.45 18.32 2.87
N PRO A 48 8.86 19.43 2.37
CA PRO A 48 8.82 20.70 3.12
C PRO A 48 8.08 20.60 4.46
N TYR A 49 7.23 19.57 4.62
CA TYR A 49 6.37 19.40 5.79
C TYR A 49 6.90 18.35 6.77
N ALA A 50 7.92 17.56 6.39
CA ALA A 50 8.46 16.48 7.22
C ALA A 50 9.38 16.98 8.34
N ALA A 51 10.41 17.77 7.99
CA ALA A 51 11.45 18.18 8.94
C ALA A 51 10.89 19.01 10.11
N LYS A 52 9.92 19.90 9.83
CA LYS A 52 9.24 20.71 10.85
C LYS A 52 8.46 19.87 11.88
N ASN A 53 8.12 18.64 11.51
CA ASN A 53 7.34 17.69 12.29
C ASN A 53 8.20 16.55 12.85
N ASN A 54 9.53 16.69 12.87
CA ASN A 54 10.48 15.69 13.36
C ASN A 54 10.38 14.33 12.62
N LEU A 55 10.12 14.39 11.30
CA LEU A 55 10.03 13.21 10.44
C LEU A 55 11.22 13.11 9.48
N ARG A 56 11.72 11.89 9.30
CA ARG A 56 12.61 11.48 8.20
C ARG A 56 11.78 10.72 7.17
N LEU A 57 11.92 11.04 5.89
CA LEU A 57 11.24 10.33 4.81
C LEU A 57 12.24 9.52 3.99
N LEU A 58 11.87 8.28 3.69
CA LEU A 58 12.57 7.39 2.76
C LEU A 58 11.66 7.09 1.57
N PHE A 59 12.06 7.42 0.36
CA PHE A 59 11.30 7.13 -0.86
C PHE A 59 11.89 5.91 -1.56
N ILE A 60 11.15 4.81 -1.58
CA ILE A 60 11.66 3.51 -2.03
C ILE A 60 11.11 3.20 -3.41
N ASN A 61 12.00 2.88 -4.36
CA ASN A 61 11.60 2.37 -5.66
C ASN A 61 11.55 0.84 -5.61
N LEU A 62 10.43 0.25 -6.03
CA LEU A 62 10.30 -1.19 -6.17
C LEU A 62 11.23 -1.74 -7.25
N ARG A 63 11.44 -3.06 -7.26
CA ARG A 63 12.14 -3.72 -8.38
C ARG A 63 11.44 -3.41 -9.70
N ASP A 64 12.23 -3.42 -10.78
CA ASP A 64 11.92 -2.90 -12.11
C ASP A 64 11.71 -1.39 -12.24
N TYR A 65 11.68 -0.60 -11.16
CA TYR A 65 11.67 0.87 -11.27
C TYR A 65 13.09 1.44 -11.31
N PRO A 66 13.26 2.70 -11.78
CA PRO A 66 14.58 3.32 -11.93
C PRO A 66 15.45 3.21 -10.67
N GLY A 67 16.70 2.77 -10.86
CA GLY A 67 17.70 2.60 -9.80
C GLY A 67 17.62 1.26 -9.05
N SER A 68 16.48 0.58 -9.06
CA SER A 68 16.32 -0.76 -8.46
C SER A 68 16.70 -1.86 -9.44
N SER A 69 16.97 -3.06 -8.93
CA SER A 69 17.22 -4.23 -9.76
C SER A 69 15.97 -4.66 -10.54
N HIS A 70 16.18 -5.26 -11.72
CA HIS A 70 15.12 -5.92 -12.48
C HIS A 70 14.73 -7.27 -11.87
N TYR A 71 13.50 -7.72 -12.08
CA TYR A 71 13.14 -9.12 -11.82
C TYR A 71 13.89 -10.05 -12.77
N THR A 72 14.34 -11.19 -12.26
CA THR A 72 14.91 -12.26 -13.09
C THR A 72 13.80 -12.96 -13.86
N LYS A 73 14.17 -13.66 -14.94
CA LYS A 73 13.21 -14.44 -15.73
C LYS A 73 12.46 -15.47 -14.87
N ALA A 74 13.15 -16.15 -13.95
CA ALA A 74 12.53 -17.16 -13.08
C ALA A 74 11.50 -16.54 -12.12
N GLU A 75 11.77 -15.34 -11.61
CA GLU A 75 10.82 -14.62 -10.75
C GLU A 75 9.57 -14.18 -11.54
N LEU A 76 9.73 -13.71 -12.77
CA LEU A 76 8.62 -13.37 -13.65
C LEU A 76 7.76 -14.61 -13.98
N GLU A 77 8.40 -15.73 -14.32
CA GLU A 77 7.72 -17.02 -14.54
C GLU A 77 6.97 -17.49 -13.29
N ALA A 78 7.49 -17.23 -12.09
CA ALA A 78 6.82 -17.58 -10.83
C ALA A 78 5.53 -16.76 -10.61
N PHE A 79 5.53 -15.47 -10.97
CA PHE A 79 4.30 -14.66 -10.93
C PHE A 79 3.23 -15.15 -11.90
N GLU A 80 3.62 -15.72 -13.03
CA GLU A 80 2.71 -16.20 -14.07
C GLU A 80 2.35 -17.69 -13.94
N SER A 81 2.88 -18.38 -12.92
CA SER A 81 2.72 -19.82 -12.77
C SER A 81 1.26 -20.26 -12.62
N ASP A 82 0.93 -21.39 -13.26
CA ASP A 82 -0.34 -22.08 -13.08
C ASP A 82 -0.46 -22.80 -11.72
N GLU A 83 0.64 -22.91 -10.98
CA GLU A 83 0.68 -23.50 -9.64
C GLU A 83 0.53 -22.43 -8.56
N GLU A 84 -0.52 -22.56 -7.74
CA GLU A 84 -0.83 -21.60 -6.67
C GLU A 84 0.32 -21.47 -5.65
N CYS A 85 0.96 -22.57 -5.28
CA CYS A 85 2.06 -22.56 -4.31
C CYS A 85 3.30 -21.80 -4.82
N ILE A 86 3.54 -21.77 -6.14
CA ILE A 86 4.64 -21.03 -6.75
C ILE A 86 4.34 -19.53 -6.70
N GLN A 87 3.11 -19.13 -7.07
CA GLN A 87 2.70 -17.73 -6.95
C GLN A 87 2.68 -17.25 -5.48
N ASP A 88 2.22 -18.08 -4.55
CA ASP A 88 2.20 -17.76 -3.12
C ASP A 88 3.62 -17.52 -2.59
N ALA A 89 4.57 -18.40 -2.93
CA ALA A 89 5.97 -18.22 -2.59
C ALA A 89 6.55 -16.92 -3.19
N ALA A 90 6.21 -16.59 -4.44
CA ALA A 90 6.65 -15.37 -5.09
C ALA A 90 6.09 -14.10 -4.41
N VAL A 91 4.81 -14.10 -4.00
CA VAL A 91 4.22 -12.98 -3.24
C VAL A 91 4.85 -12.88 -1.86
N ARG A 92 5.10 -14.00 -1.18
CA ARG A 92 5.80 -14.04 0.11
C ARG A 92 7.19 -13.42 0.00
N ASP A 93 7.90 -13.69 -1.08
CA ASP A 93 9.23 -13.12 -1.32
C ASP A 93 9.22 -11.60 -1.50
N LEU A 94 8.14 -11.00 -2.05
CA LEU A 94 7.99 -9.54 -2.06
C LEU A 94 7.92 -8.97 -0.62
N GLY A 95 7.19 -9.64 0.27
CA GLY A 95 7.11 -9.29 1.69
C GLY A 95 8.45 -9.45 2.41
N ARG A 96 9.20 -10.50 2.10
CA ARG A 96 10.55 -10.72 2.62
C ARG A 96 11.52 -9.62 2.19
N GLN A 97 11.51 -9.23 0.91
CA GLN A 97 12.39 -8.19 0.37
C GLN A 97 12.20 -6.84 1.07
N ILE A 98 10.96 -6.46 1.40
CA ILE A 98 10.74 -5.21 2.16
C ILE A 98 11.20 -5.35 3.62
N ALA A 99 11.09 -6.54 4.23
CA ALA A 99 11.63 -6.80 5.58
C ALA A 99 13.15 -6.60 5.63
N GLU A 100 13.84 -7.12 4.61
CA GLU A 100 15.30 -6.99 4.47
C GLU A 100 15.68 -5.52 4.21
N PHE A 101 14.93 -4.81 3.37
CA PHE A 101 15.13 -3.36 3.19
C PHE A 101 15.02 -2.59 4.51
N LEU A 102 13.95 -2.83 5.28
CA LEU A 102 13.75 -2.15 6.57
C LEU A 102 14.87 -2.48 7.55
N THR A 103 15.32 -3.74 7.58
CA THR A 103 16.44 -4.18 8.41
C THR A 103 17.75 -3.50 8.01
N PHE A 104 18.02 -3.42 6.71
CA PHE A 104 19.17 -2.73 6.16
C PHE A 104 19.19 -1.26 6.57
N ILE A 105 18.07 -0.54 6.41
CA ILE A 105 18.04 0.89 6.69
C ILE A 105 18.11 1.18 8.19
N ILE A 106 17.44 0.38 9.03
CA ILE A 106 17.53 0.50 10.49
C ILE A 106 18.99 0.41 10.95
N LYS A 107 19.74 -0.58 10.46
CA LYS A 107 21.14 -0.81 10.84
C LYS A 107 22.09 0.24 10.25
N THR A 108 21.91 0.58 8.98
CA THR A 108 22.85 1.46 8.26
C THR A 108 22.73 2.91 8.70
N GLU A 109 21.51 3.35 9.00
CA GLU A 109 21.20 4.74 9.29
C GLU A 109 20.94 5.01 10.79
N ASP A 110 21.20 4.01 11.65
CA ASP A 110 21.01 4.06 13.10
C ASP A 110 19.64 4.64 13.49
N ILE A 111 18.58 4.07 12.90
CA ILE A 111 17.21 4.53 13.12
C ILE A 111 16.85 4.32 14.60
N PRO A 112 16.41 5.36 15.33
CA PRO A 112 16.09 5.22 16.75
C PRO A 112 15.02 4.15 16.97
N PRO A 113 15.11 3.31 18.03
CA PRO A 113 14.07 2.36 18.36
C PRO A 113 12.81 3.06 18.87
N ILE A 114 11.69 2.35 18.86
CA ILE A 114 10.43 2.85 19.41
C ILE A 114 10.62 3.10 20.91
N THR A 115 10.29 4.31 21.35
CA THR A 115 10.34 4.70 22.75
C THR A 115 9.02 5.35 23.16
N THR A 116 8.44 4.91 24.28
CA THR A 116 7.25 5.55 24.86
C THR A 116 7.61 6.16 26.22
N LYS A 117 7.48 7.48 26.34
CA LYS A 117 7.69 8.24 27.59
C LYS A 117 6.49 9.14 27.85
N GLU A 118 5.93 9.07 29.05
CA GLU A 118 4.81 9.93 29.49
C GLU A 118 3.61 9.91 28.52
N GLY A 119 3.33 8.77 27.90
CA GLY A 119 2.24 8.60 26.94
C GLY A 119 2.54 9.12 25.52
N LYS A 120 3.72 9.70 25.28
CA LYS A 120 4.20 10.10 23.95
C LYS A 120 5.13 9.03 23.39
N THR A 121 4.88 8.61 22.15
CA THR A 121 5.75 7.66 21.43
C THR A 121 6.60 8.40 20.40
N SER A 122 7.88 8.07 20.36
CA SER A 122 8.88 8.63 19.44
C SER A 122 9.80 7.52 18.92
N GLY A 123 10.65 7.86 17.94
CA GLY A 123 11.48 6.87 17.26
C GLY A 123 10.70 5.87 16.41
N GLY A 124 11.43 4.87 15.93
CA GLY A 124 10.92 3.80 15.08
C GLY A 124 10.77 4.19 13.61
N ILE A 125 10.25 3.22 12.87
CA ILE A 125 9.95 3.31 11.44
C ILE A 125 8.50 2.92 11.19
N THR A 126 7.83 3.69 10.33
CA THR A 126 6.53 3.35 9.77
C THR A 126 6.70 2.97 8.31
N LEU A 127 6.16 1.83 7.90
CA LEU A 127 6.07 1.45 6.48
C LEU A 127 4.75 1.95 5.91
N LEU A 128 4.80 2.83 4.92
CA LEU A 128 3.65 3.27 4.15
C LEU A 128 3.74 2.70 2.74
N THR A 129 2.74 1.92 2.35
CA THR A 129 2.57 1.44 0.98
C THR A 129 1.37 2.10 0.35
N TRP A 130 1.51 2.59 -0.88
CA TRP A 130 0.43 3.25 -1.62
C TRP A 130 -0.11 2.36 -2.75
N SER A 131 -1.43 2.33 -2.90
CA SER A 131 -2.09 1.71 -4.06
C SER A 131 -1.71 0.23 -4.23
N MET A 132 -1.04 -0.13 -5.34
CA MET A 132 -0.60 -1.49 -5.65
C MET A 132 0.40 -2.06 -4.64
N SER A 133 1.29 -1.25 -4.06
CA SER A 133 2.33 -1.77 -3.17
C SER A 133 1.78 -2.26 -1.82
N ASN A 134 0.50 -2.04 -1.53
CA ASN A 134 -0.15 -2.58 -0.33
C ASN A 134 -0.08 -4.11 -0.23
N LEU A 135 0.01 -4.82 -1.37
CA LEU A 135 0.24 -6.27 -1.38
C LEU A 135 1.54 -6.65 -0.66
N ILE A 136 2.56 -5.77 -0.68
CA ILE A 136 3.89 -6.01 -0.12
C ILE A 136 3.84 -5.92 1.41
N SER A 137 3.24 -4.85 1.95
CA SER A 137 2.99 -4.70 3.39
C SER A 137 2.12 -5.83 3.95
N LEU A 138 1.09 -6.24 3.22
CA LEU A 138 0.25 -7.37 3.61
C LEU A 138 1.04 -8.68 3.60
N SER A 139 1.85 -8.91 2.57
CA SER A 139 2.72 -10.10 2.49
C SER A 139 3.74 -10.13 3.64
N LEU A 140 4.38 -9.01 3.95
CA LEU A 140 5.30 -8.87 5.09
C LEU A 140 4.64 -9.32 6.39
N LEU A 141 3.45 -8.78 6.70
CA LEU A 141 2.75 -9.07 7.95
C LEU A 141 2.17 -10.49 7.99
N ALA A 142 1.68 -11.00 6.86
CA ALA A 142 1.11 -12.34 6.73
C ALA A 142 2.14 -13.45 6.98
N HIS A 143 3.41 -13.16 6.62
CA HIS A 143 4.50 -14.14 6.66
C HIS A 143 5.62 -13.75 7.64
N ALA A 144 5.37 -12.78 8.53
CA ALA A 144 6.35 -12.27 9.48
C ALA A 144 6.96 -13.35 10.38
N GLN A 145 6.21 -14.40 10.70
CA GLN A 145 6.64 -15.58 11.45
C GLN A 145 7.77 -16.38 10.77
N THR A 146 7.86 -16.29 9.44
CA THR A 146 8.86 -16.98 8.63
C THR A 146 10.18 -16.22 8.50
N LEU A 147 10.21 -14.96 8.95
CA LEU A 147 11.42 -14.14 8.93
C LEU A 147 12.47 -14.70 9.90
N PRO A 148 13.77 -14.49 9.62
CA PRO A 148 14.85 -14.80 10.57
C PRO A 148 14.60 -14.17 11.94
N GLU A 149 15.01 -14.85 13.01
CA GLU A 149 14.76 -14.39 14.38
C GLU A 149 15.36 -13.00 14.66
N GLU A 150 16.57 -12.73 14.15
CA GLU A 150 17.22 -11.42 14.24
C GLU A 150 16.39 -10.32 13.56
N THR A 151 15.88 -10.60 12.35
CA THR A 151 14.99 -9.69 11.60
C THR A 151 13.71 -9.41 12.38
N LYS A 152 13.07 -10.44 12.95
CA LYS A 152 11.85 -10.27 13.76
C LYS A 152 12.10 -9.43 15.01
N GLN A 153 13.20 -9.63 15.71
CA GLN A 153 13.55 -8.87 16.92
C GLN A 153 13.85 -7.40 16.60
N LEU A 154 14.60 -7.16 15.53
CA LEU A 154 14.90 -5.79 15.10
C LEU A 154 13.63 -5.06 14.66
N LEU A 155 12.83 -5.67 13.78
CA LEU A 155 11.57 -5.08 13.36
C LEU A 155 10.59 -4.94 14.54
N GLY A 156 10.56 -5.87 15.49
CA GLY A 156 9.71 -5.79 16.68
C GLY A 156 10.02 -4.60 17.59
N THR A 157 11.25 -4.07 17.55
CA THR A 157 11.68 -2.91 18.33
C THR A 157 11.63 -1.58 17.56
N HIS A 158 11.47 -1.63 16.22
CA HIS A 158 11.54 -0.45 15.35
C HIS A 158 10.27 -0.23 14.52
N LEU A 159 9.63 -1.27 13.99
CA LEU A 159 8.45 -1.17 13.12
C LEU A 159 7.21 -0.80 13.93
N ARG A 160 6.93 0.50 13.97
CA ARG A 160 5.87 1.11 14.77
C ARG A 160 4.50 0.86 14.15
N SER A 161 4.37 1.15 12.86
CA SER A 161 3.11 0.98 12.15
C SER A 161 3.31 0.62 10.68
N VAL A 162 2.25 0.04 10.10
CA VAL A 162 2.11 -0.19 8.66
C VAL A 162 0.88 0.57 8.20
N VAL A 163 1.08 1.54 7.31
CA VAL A 163 0.01 2.35 6.72
C VAL A 163 -0.28 1.84 5.32
N LEU A 164 -1.48 1.27 5.16
CA LEU A 164 -2.01 0.87 3.86
C LEU A 164 -2.74 2.08 3.25
N HIS A 165 -2.02 2.85 2.43
CA HIS A 165 -2.56 4.07 1.83
C HIS A 165 -3.33 3.78 0.54
N ASP A 166 -4.63 4.03 0.60
CA ASP A 166 -5.61 3.98 -0.49
C ASP A 166 -5.49 2.72 -1.36
N ALA A 167 -5.48 1.56 -0.69
CA ALA A 167 -5.30 0.25 -1.31
C ALA A 167 -6.35 -0.05 -2.38
N SER A 168 -5.95 -0.75 -3.43
CA SER A 168 -6.86 -1.20 -4.48
C SER A 168 -7.56 -2.51 -4.12
N LEU A 169 -8.72 -2.80 -4.70
CA LEU A 169 -9.38 -4.11 -4.49
C LEU A 169 -8.49 -5.28 -4.96
N ALA A 170 -7.70 -5.08 -6.02
CA ALA A 170 -6.85 -6.12 -6.59
C ALA A 170 -5.77 -6.56 -5.59
N THR A 171 -5.14 -5.60 -4.91
CA THR A 171 -4.13 -5.86 -3.87
C THR A 171 -4.65 -6.58 -2.64
N LEU A 172 -5.96 -6.52 -2.40
CA LEU A 172 -6.60 -7.17 -1.26
C LEU A 172 -7.19 -8.54 -1.63
N GLY A 173 -7.11 -8.95 -2.90
CA GLY A 173 -7.79 -10.16 -3.37
C GLY A 173 -9.31 -10.04 -3.38
N VAL A 174 -9.84 -8.81 -3.37
CA VAL A 174 -11.28 -8.55 -3.36
C VAL A 174 -11.79 -8.62 -4.79
N SER A 175 -12.88 -9.39 -5.00
CA SER A 175 -13.51 -9.53 -6.31
C SER A 175 -14.05 -8.19 -6.81
N PRO A 176 -13.80 -7.81 -8.09
CA PRO A 176 -14.45 -6.67 -8.71
C PRO A 176 -15.92 -6.96 -9.09
N THR A 177 -16.34 -8.22 -9.05
CA THR A 177 -17.71 -8.66 -9.32
C THR A 177 -18.52 -8.67 -8.03
N LEU A 178 -19.58 -7.85 -8.01
CA LEU A 178 -20.44 -7.63 -6.86
C LEU A 178 -21.72 -8.46 -7.02
N SER A 179 -21.98 -9.37 -6.08
CA SER A 179 -23.25 -10.09 -5.98
C SER A 179 -24.33 -9.14 -5.46
N LEU A 180 -25.49 -9.14 -6.11
CA LEU A 180 -26.65 -8.36 -5.67
C LEU A 180 -27.50 -9.18 -4.69
N ALA A 181 -28.29 -8.49 -3.85
CA ALA A 181 -29.07 -9.12 -2.79
C ALA A 181 -30.20 -10.04 -3.31
N SER A 182 -30.69 -9.79 -4.52
CA SER A 182 -31.60 -10.67 -5.26
C SER A 182 -30.78 -11.50 -6.26
N GLY A 183 -30.77 -12.83 -6.07
CA GLY A 183 -30.04 -13.76 -6.94
C GLY A 183 -30.48 -13.81 -8.41
N ASP A 184 -31.48 -13.01 -8.78
CA ASP A 184 -32.03 -12.90 -10.13
C ASP A 184 -31.43 -11.73 -10.95
N GLU A 185 -30.70 -10.79 -10.33
CA GLU A 185 -30.07 -9.69 -11.06
C GLU A 185 -28.62 -10.02 -11.48
N PRO A 186 -28.18 -9.61 -12.69
CA PRO A 186 -26.83 -9.84 -13.15
C PRO A 186 -25.82 -9.13 -12.23
N ALA A 187 -24.76 -9.86 -11.86
CA ALA A 187 -23.69 -9.32 -11.04
C ALA A 187 -23.10 -8.04 -11.68
N LYS A 188 -22.86 -7.01 -10.86
CA LYS A 188 -22.25 -5.77 -11.34
C LYS A 188 -20.75 -5.86 -11.24
N VAL A 189 -20.03 -5.25 -12.18
CA VAL A 189 -18.56 -5.24 -12.19
C VAL A 189 -18.05 -3.83 -11.99
N LEU A 190 -17.16 -3.65 -11.01
CA LEU A 190 -16.46 -2.38 -10.80
C LEU A 190 -15.49 -2.11 -11.95
N TYR A 191 -15.73 -1.01 -12.66
CA TYR A 191 -14.92 -0.62 -13.80
C TYR A 191 -13.51 -0.19 -13.39
N SER A 192 -12.51 -0.67 -14.13
CA SER A 192 -11.15 -0.14 -14.15
C SER A 192 -10.60 -0.26 -15.57
N PRO A 193 -9.88 0.75 -16.10
CA PRO A 193 -9.27 0.67 -17.42
C PRO A 193 -8.35 -0.55 -17.60
N LEU A 194 -7.64 -0.97 -16.56
CA LEU A 194 -6.74 -2.14 -16.62
C LEU A 194 -7.47 -3.49 -16.79
N ARG A 195 -8.79 -3.53 -16.58
CA ARG A 195 -9.63 -4.72 -16.76
C ARG A 195 -10.49 -4.65 -18.03
N ASP A 196 -10.43 -3.54 -18.77
CA ASP A 196 -11.25 -3.35 -19.98
C ASP A 196 -10.59 -4.01 -21.20
N LEU A 197 -11.05 -5.21 -21.52
CA LEU A 197 -10.52 -6.00 -22.64
C LEU A 197 -10.87 -5.42 -24.02
N SER A 198 -11.76 -4.44 -24.11
CA SER A 198 -12.05 -3.74 -25.37
C SER A 198 -10.97 -2.76 -25.78
N LEU A 199 -10.07 -2.41 -24.85
CA LEU A 199 -8.95 -1.50 -25.07
C LEU A 199 -7.66 -2.26 -25.39
N THR A 200 -6.84 -1.67 -26.26
CA THR A 200 -5.44 -2.06 -26.42
C THR A 200 -4.65 -1.77 -25.15
N PHE A 201 -3.51 -2.44 -24.97
CA PHE A 201 -2.68 -2.22 -23.78
C PHE A 201 -2.27 -0.74 -23.60
N PRO A 202 -1.78 -0.01 -24.63
CA PRO A 202 -1.47 1.42 -24.49
C PRO A 202 -2.69 2.27 -24.09
N GLU A 203 -3.87 2.00 -24.65
CA GLU A 203 -5.10 2.72 -24.29
C GLU A 203 -5.49 2.46 -22.82
N ARG A 204 -5.29 1.24 -22.31
CA ARG A 204 -5.52 0.94 -20.88
C ARG A 204 -4.61 1.77 -19.98
N VAL A 205 -3.33 1.87 -20.34
CA VAL A 205 -2.33 2.62 -19.58
C VAL A 205 -2.70 4.12 -19.53
N GLU A 206 -2.98 4.71 -20.68
CA GLU A 206 -3.35 6.12 -20.79
C GLU A 206 -4.62 6.44 -19.99
N ARG A 207 -5.68 5.63 -20.17
CA ARG A 207 -6.95 5.82 -19.44
C ARG A 207 -6.80 5.57 -17.95
N PHE A 208 -5.97 4.60 -17.56
CA PHE A 208 -5.71 4.29 -16.15
C PHE A 208 -5.15 5.51 -15.42
N SER A 209 -4.15 6.17 -15.97
CA SER A 209 -3.53 7.37 -15.38
C SER A 209 -4.50 8.51 -15.09
N THR A 210 -5.44 8.77 -16.00
CA THR A 210 -6.50 9.79 -15.77
C THR A 210 -7.54 9.31 -14.76
N TRP A 211 -8.00 8.06 -14.90
CA TRP A 211 -9.00 7.45 -14.01
C TRP A 211 -8.50 7.35 -12.55
N VAL A 212 -7.26 6.91 -12.35
CA VAL A 212 -6.67 6.66 -11.04
C VAL A 212 -6.42 7.97 -10.27
N SER A 213 -6.19 9.08 -10.98
CA SER A 213 -5.93 10.39 -10.40
C SER A 213 -7.14 11.31 -10.34
N ALA A 214 -8.31 10.88 -10.81
CA ALA A 214 -9.51 11.69 -10.81
C ALA A 214 -10.11 11.85 -9.41
N TYR A 215 -10.86 12.93 -9.22
CA TYR A 215 -11.73 13.09 -8.06
C TYR A 215 -13.12 12.52 -8.38
N TYR A 216 -13.62 11.69 -7.49
CA TYR A 216 -14.97 11.10 -7.55
C TYR A 216 -15.84 11.67 -6.44
N GLN A 217 -17.15 11.52 -6.58
CA GLN A 217 -18.09 11.88 -5.51
C GLN A 217 -17.69 11.22 -4.18
N PRO A 218 -17.49 11.99 -3.09
CA PRO A 218 -17.00 11.42 -1.84
C PRO A 218 -17.96 10.39 -1.23
N VAL A 219 -17.41 9.34 -0.62
CA VAL A 219 -18.19 8.41 0.23
C VAL A 219 -18.01 8.79 1.70
N ASP A 220 -19.08 9.27 2.33
CA ASP A 220 -19.01 9.75 3.71
C ASP A 220 -18.99 8.62 4.74
N ASP A 221 -19.75 7.55 4.50
CA ASP A 221 -19.85 6.40 5.39
C ASP A 221 -19.84 5.08 4.59
N LEU A 222 -18.82 4.25 4.83
CA LEU A 222 -18.68 2.94 4.22
C LEU A 222 -19.87 2.03 4.54
N SER A 223 -20.54 2.21 5.68
CA SER A 223 -21.71 1.40 6.05
C SER A 223 -22.88 1.53 5.06
N THR A 224 -22.93 2.64 4.33
CA THR A 224 -24.00 2.96 3.37
C THR A 224 -23.62 2.66 1.92
N LEU A 225 -22.37 2.25 1.67
CA LEU A 225 -21.89 1.93 0.34
C LEU A 225 -22.41 0.55 -0.10
N THR A 226 -23.36 0.54 -1.02
CA THR A 226 -23.92 -0.69 -1.62
C THR A 226 -23.31 -0.94 -3.01
N PRO A 227 -23.45 -2.15 -3.58
CA PRO A 227 -23.03 -2.44 -4.94
C PRO A 227 -23.62 -1.48 -5.99
N GLU A 228 -24.89 -1.11 -5.84
CA GLU A 228 -25.58 -0.20 -6.75
C GLU A 228 -24.91 1.17 -6.76
N ASN A 229 -24.69 1.73 -5.58
CA ASN A 229 -24.17 3.08 -5.40
C ASN A 229 -22.69 3.16 -5.76
N ALA A 230 -21.94 2.07 -5.52
CA ALA A 230 -20.54 1.96 -5.93
C ALA A 230 -20.38 2.01 -7.45
N VAL A 231 -21.21 1.25 -8.18
CA VAL A 231 -21.14 1.17 -9.65
C VAL A 231 -21.64 2.46 -10.31
N SER A 232 -22.63 3.13 -9.71
CA SER A 232 -23.15 4.41 -10.22
C SER A 232 -22.32 5.63 -9.80
N ARG A 233 -21.21 5.43 -9.09
CA ARG A 233 -20.41 6.53 -8.55
C ARG A 233 -19.73 7.32 -9.68
N SER A 234 -20.01 8.63 -9.72
CA SER A 234 -19.55 9.51 -10.78
C SER A 234 -18.32 10.34 -10.38
N LEU A 235 -17.69 10.94 -11.39
CA LEU A 235 -16.66 11.97 -11.20
C LEU A 235 -17.23 13.16 -10.40
N LEU A 236 -16.37 13.79 -9.62
CA LEU A 236 -16.69 15.03 -8.94
C LEU A 236 -16.78 16.16 -9.98
N ASN A 237 -17.94 16.79 -10.08
CA ASN A 237 -18.15 17.92 -10.98
C ASN A 237 -17.67 19.22 -10.32
N ASP A 238 -16.35 19.33 -10.13
CA ASP A 238 -15.68 20.50 -9.56
C ASP A 238 -14.50 20.89 -10.45
N PRO A 239 -14.56 22.03 -11.17
CA PRO A 239 -13.49 22.45 -12.07
C PRO A 239 -12.19 22.80 -11.35
N THR A 240 -12.22 23.01 -10.02
CA THR A 240 -11.02 23.25 -9.21
C THR A 240 -10.29 21.96 -8.84
N LYS A 241 -10.90 20.80 -9.11
CA LYS A 241 -10.38 19.46 -8.82
C LYS A 241 -10.25 18.62 -10.09
N PRO A 242 -9.43 19.04 -11.08
CA PRO A 242 -9.11 18.18 -12.20
C PRO A 242 -8.34 16.93 -11.70
N PRO A 243 -8.32 15.82 -12.46
CA PRO A 243 -7.45 14.70 -12.16
C PRO A 243 -6.02 15.17 -11.91
N SER A 244 -5.39 14.69 -10.83
CA SER A 244 -4.06 15.18 -10.40
C SER A 244 -3.04 15.05 -11.51
N ILE A 245 -3.17 14.03 -12.37
CA ILE A 245 -2.25 13.84 -13.48
C ILE A 245 -2.21 15.00 -14.48
N GLN A 246 -3.30 15.76 -14.58
CA GLN A 246 -3.40 16.92 -15.47
C GLN A 246 -2.71 18.17 -14.90
N LYS A 247 -2.30 18.15 -13.63
CA LYS A 247 -1.59 19.25 -12.97
C LYS A 247 -0.08 19.20 -13.20
N PHE A 248 0.45 18.04 -13.59
CA PHE A 248 1.87 17.86 -13.83
C PHE A 248 2.26 18.40 -15.21
N SER A 249 3.43 19.02 -15.28
CA SER A 249 4.15 19.16 -16.54
C SER A 249 4.65 17.80 -17.04
N GLN A 250 4.98 17.72 -18.33
CA GLN A 250 5.58 16.52 -18.90
C GLN A 250 6.91 16.16 -18.21
N GLU A 251 7.75 17.16 -17.91
CA GLU A 251 9.03 16.94 -17.22
C GLU A 251 8.84 16.37 -15.81
N GLU A 252 7.81 16.82 -15.09
CA GLU A 252 7.47 16.25 -13.78
C GLU A 252 7.01 14.79 -13.92
N LEU A 253 6.16 14.48 -14.89
CA LEU A 253 5.72 13.10 -15.15
C LEU A 253 6.90 12.18 -15.46
N GLU A 254 7.83 12.61 -16.33
CA GLU A 254 9.03 11.85 -16.69
C GLU A 254 9.94 11.57 -15.48
N LYS A 255 9.92 12.44 -14.47
CA LYS A 255 10.71 12.28 -13.23
C LYS A 255 10.06 11.37 -12.20
N MET A 256 8.79 10.99 -12.36
CA MET A 256 8.06 10.24 -11.33
C MET A 256 7.30 9.03 -11.88
N THR A 257 7.36 8.76 -13.18
CA THR A 257 6.65 7.65 -13.81
C THR A 257 7.58 6.77 -14.65
N ASP A 258 7.28 5.47 -14.64
CA ASP A 258 7.82 4.50 -15.58
C ASP A 258 6.66 3.61 -16.04
N TYR A 259 6.09 3.95 -17.19
CA TYR A 259 4.96 3.21 -17.75
C TYR A 259 5.34 1.79 -18.19
N GLY A 260 6.60 1.55 -18.51
CA GLY A 260 7.07 0.26 -19.01
C GLY A 260 7.03 -0.84 -17.94
N VAL A 261 7.01 -0.50 -16.65
CA VAL A 261 6.92 -1.48 -15.54
C VAL A 261 5.70 -2.39 -15.64
N LEU A 262 4.61 -1.91 -16.24
CA LEU A 262 3.40 -2.70 -16.44
C LEU A 262 3.68 -3.91 -17.32
N GLU A 263 4.33 -3.70 -18.46
CA GLU A 263 4.69 -4.77 -19.39
C GLU A 263 5.83 -5.64 -18.84
N ARG A 264 6.79 -5.03 -18.13
CA ARG A 264 7.97 -5.75 -17.61
C ARG A 264 7.64 -6.74 -16.50
N SER A 265 6.73 -6.39 -15.57
CA SER A 265 6.44 -7.25 -14.41
C SER A 265 5.11 -6.98 -13.71
N HIS A 266 4.69 -5.72 -13.60
CA HIS A 266 3.63 -5.37 -12.66
C HIS A 266 2.25 -5.80 -13.13
N ASP A 267 2.03 -6.00 -14.42
CA ASP A 267 0.79 -6.62 -14.89
C ASP A 267 0.71 -8.11 -14.48
N SER A 268 1.83 -8.84 -14.49
CA SER A 268 1.92 -10.23 -14.03
C SER A 268 1.69 -10.32 -12.51
N ILE A 269 2.35 -9.47 -11.72
CA ILE A 269 2.12 -9.38 -10.26
C ILE A 269 0.65 -9.07 -9.97
N ARG A 270 0.07 -8.08 -10.63
CA ARG A 270 -1.34 -7.70 -10.43
C ARG A 270 -2.32 -8.81 -10.80
N ARG A 271 -1.96 -9.70 -11.73
CA ARG A 271 -2.77 -10.82 -12.21
C ARG A 271 -2.61 -12.12 -11.41
N ILE A 272 -1.75 -12.14 -10.38
CA ILE A 272 -1.67 -13.26 -9.43
C ILE A 272 -3.07 -13.57 -8.87
N ARG A 273 -3.30 -14.86 -8.57
CA ARG A 273 -4.60 -15.36 -8.07
C ARG A 273 -5.11 -14.51 -6.90
N PRO A 274 -6.32 -13.93 -7.00
CA PRO A 274 -6.89 -13.10 -5.93
C PRO A 274 -6.95 -13.80 -4.56
N GLN A 275 -7.08 -15.12 -4.55
CA GLN A 275 -7.12 -15.93 -3.32
C GLN A 275 -5.84 -15.81 -2.50
N ILE A 276 -4.68 -15.66 -3.14
CA ILE A 276 -3.39 -15.47 -2.46
C ILE A 276 -3.38 -14.12 -1.73
N TYR A 277 -3.81 -13.05 -2.40
CA TYR A 277 -3.92 -11.73 -1.77
C TYR A 277 -4.97 -11.69 -0.66
N ALA A 278 -6.11 -12.36 -0.84
CA ALA A 278 -7.14 -12.48 0.19
C ALA A 278 -6.64 -13.28 1.40
N SER A 279 -5.83 -14.32 1.19
CA SER A 279 -5.16 -15.08 2.25
C SER A 279 -4.18 -14.19 3.02
N ASN A 280 -3.30 -13.48 2.33
CA ASN A 280 -2.36 -12.55 2.95
C ASN A 280 -3.06 -11.46 3.76
N LEU A 281 -4.17 -10.89 3.27
CA LEU A 281 -4.95 -9.93 4.04
C LEU A 281 -5.43 -10.52 5.38
N LYS A 282 -6.03 -11.71 5.35
CA LYS A 282 -6.53 -12.39 6.56
C LYS A 282 -5.39 -12.70 7.53
N LEU A 283 -4.28 -13.25 7.03
CA LEU A 283 -3.11 -13.58 7.84
C LEU A 283 -2.46 -12.33 8.44
N ALA A 284 -2.28 -11.27 7.65
CA ALA A 284 -1.72 -9.99 8.11
C ALA A 284 -2.54 -9.40 9.28
N PHE A 285 -3.86 -9.52 9.22
CA PHE A 285 -4.78 -9.04 10.27
C PHE A 285 -4.98 -10.05 11.40
N GLY A 286 -4.45 -11.26 11.24
CA GLY A 286 -4.57 -12.36 12.19
C GLY A 286 -5.98 -12.93 12.30
N VAL A 287 -6.78 -12.87 11.23
CA VAL A 287 -8.15 -13.41 11.19
C VAL A 287 -8.13 -14.94 11.20
N GLY A 288 -8.91 -15.55 12.12
CA GLY A 288 -9.20 -16.99 12.09
C GLY A 288 -8.07 -17.94 12.47
N GLY A 289 -6.97 -17.46 13.08
CA GLY A 289 -5.94 -18.35 13.62
C GLY A 289 -6.32 -18.93 14.99
N GLU A 290 -5.79 -20.12 15.31
CA GLU A 290 -5.93 -20.72 16.64
C GLU A 290 -5.36 -19.81 17.74
N ILE A 291 -5.87 -19.99 18.96
CA ILE A 291 -5.70 -19.10 20.13
C ILE A 291 -4.24 -19.04 20.63
N GLU A 292 -3.38 -19.96 20.21
CA GLU A 292 -2.02 -20.11 20.73
C GLU A 292 -0.95 -19.76 19.68
N GLU A 293 -0.44 -18.52 19.75
CA GLU A 293 0.95 -18.07 19.57
C GLU A 293 0.99 -16.54 19.39
N ASP A 294 2.01 -15.88 19.92
CA ASP A 294 2.23 -14.44 19.75
C ASP A 294 2.36 -14.13 18.25
N LEU A 295 1.42 -13.34 17.71
CA LEU A 295 1.49 -12.90 16.31
C LEU A 295 2.83 -12.21 16.07
N ALA A 296 3.61 -12.69 15.11
CA ALA A 296 4.87 -12.05 14.75
C ALA A 296 4.64 -10.57 14.42
N LEU A 297 5.47 -9.70 15.00
CA LEU A 297 5.30 -8.25 14.94
C LEU A 297 3.94 -7.78 15.49
N GLY A 298 3.35 -8.47 16.46
CA GLY A 298 1.99 -8.22 16.95
C GLY A 298 1.74 -6.82 17.52
N ASN A 299 2.81 -6.15 17.98
CA ASN A 299 2.76 -4.76 18.46
C ASN A 299 2.71 -3.71 17.32
N THR A 300 2.93 -4.11 16.08
CA THR A 300 2.85 -3.21 14.92
C THR A 300 1.39 -2.90 14.60
N LYS A 301 1.02 -1.63 14.75
CA LYS A 301 -0.29 -1.10 14.37
C LYS A 301 -0.47 -1.12 12.86
N VAL A 302 -1.67 -1.47 12.38
CA VAL A 302 -2.03 -1.33 10.97
C VAL A 302 -3.07 -0.24 10.81
N VAL A 303 -2.80 0.67 9.89
CA VAL A 303 -3.70 1.77 9.55
C VAL A 303 -4.10 1.63 8.09
N MET A 304 -5.38 1.39 7.83
CA MET A 304 -5.90 1.49 6.47
C MET A 304 -6.41 2.91 6.24
N ALA A 305 -5.57 3.73 5.63
CA ALA A 305 -5.88 5.11 5.28
C ALA A 305 -6.54 5.13 3.90
N TRP A 306 -7.82 5.52 3.81
CA TRP A 306 -8.56 5.51 2.55
C TRP A 306 -9.08 6.90 2.20
N CYS A 307 -9.10 7.21 0.90
CA CYS A 307 -9.47 8.52 0.39
C CYS A 307 -10.92 8.53 -0.10
N SER A 308 -11.79 9.32 0.53
CA SER A 308 -13.23 9.20 0.24
C SER A 308 -13.64 9.68 -1.15
N GLY A 309 -12.85 10.56 -1.78
CA GLY A 309 -12.99 11.03 -3.15
C GLY A 309 -12.16 10.26 -4.18
N SER A 310 -11.57 9.12 -3.80
CA SER A 310 -10.78 8.25 -4.70
C SER A 310 -11.65 7.42 -5.64
N MET A 311 -11.08 6.70 -6.59
CA MET A 311 -11.82 5.80 -7.49
C MET A 311 -12.55 4.68 -6.73
N VAL A 312 -13.56 4.06 -7.36
CA VAL A 312 -14.39 3.04 -6.72
C VAL A 312 -13.58 1.83 -6.26
N ASP A 313 -12.50 1.46 -6.97
CA ASP A 313 -11.66 0.33 -6.60
C ASP A 313 -11.08 0.47 -5.18
N SER A 314 -10.58 1.65 -4.82
CA SER A 314 -9.97 1.87 -3.50
C SER A 314 -11.00 2.04 -2.40
N VAL A 315 -12.11 2.74 -2.69
CA VAL A 315 -13.19 2.88 -1.70
C VAL A 315 -13.87 1.54 -1.42
N TRP A 316 -14.02 0.68 -2.43
CA TRP A 316 -14.56 -0.67 -2.24
C TRP A 316 -13.58 -1.59 -1.49
N ALA A 317 -12.27 -1.43 -1.68
CA ALA A 317 -11.27 -2.09 -0.87
C ALA A 317 -11.40 -1.72 0.62
N ALA A 318 -11.59 -0.44 0.93
CA ALA A 318 -11.86 0.04 2.29
C ALA A 318 -13.17 -0.53 2.85
N LYS A 319 -14.23 -0.64 2.02
CA LYS A 319 -15.49 -1.29 2.38
C LYS A 319 -15.31 -2.76 2.76
N ALA A 320 -14.51 -3.52 1.99
CA ALA A 320 -14.25 -4.92 2.28
C ALA A 320 -13.57 -5.11 3.65
N VAL A 321 -12.60 -4.25 3.99
CA VAL A 321 -11.96 -4.26 5.31
C VAL A 321 -12.92 -3.80 6.42
N TYR A 322 -13.75 -2.78 6.16
CA TYR A 322 -14.81 -2.37 7.07
C TYR A 322 -15.75 -3.53 7.42
N ASP A 323 -16.20 -4.28 6.43
CA ASP A 323 -17.08 -5.44 6.62
C ASP A 323 -16.38 -6.57 7.39
N MET A 324 -15.09 -6.81 7.11
CA MET A 324 -14.28 -7.77 7.84
C MET A 324 -14.16 -7.41 9.33
N ILE A 325 -13.86 -6.13 9.65
CA ILE A 325 -13.81 -5.64 11.02
C ILE A 325 -15.17 -5.82 11.72
N ARG A 326 -16.28 -5.55 11.02
CA ARG A 326 -17.62 -5.75 11.58
C ARG A 326 -17.94 -7.21 11.82
N ALA A 327 -17.59 -8.09 10.88
CA ALA A 327 -17.78 -9.53 11.03
C ALA A 327 -17.04 -10.06 12.25
N GLY A 328 -15.78 -9.63 12.46
CA GLY A 328 -14.98 -10.02 13.63
C GLY A 328 -15.48 -9.52 14.98
N LYS A 329 -16.40 -8.52 15.01
CA LYS A 329 -17.10 -8.10 16.24
C LYS A 329 -18.29 -8.99 16.58
N VAL A 330 -18.81 -9.74 15.61
CA VAL A 330 -20.01 -10.59 15.74
C VAL A 330 -19.63 -12.07 15.85
N ASP A 331 -18.61 -12.49 15.10
CA ASP A 331 -18.11 -13.86 15.05
C ASP A 331 -16.65 -13.91 15.53
N ALA A 332 -16.43 -14.60 16.65
CA ALA A 332 -15.10 -14.76 17.23
C ALA A 332 -14.12 -15.49 16.30
N SER A 333 -14.60 -16.35 15.39
CA SER A 333 -13.77 -17.01 14.37
C SER A 333 -13.25 -16.03 13.31
N GLN A 334 -13.92 -14.88 13.16
CA GLN A 334 -13.53 -13.80 12.24
C GLN A 334 -12.83 -12.65 12.96
N ARG A 335 -12.49 -12.81 14.25
CA ARG A 335 -11.87 -11.75 15.04
C ARG A 335 -10.52 -11.36 14.44
N ILE A 336 -10.35 -10.07 14.21
CA ILE A 336 -9.05 -9.47 13.89
C ILE A 336 -8.23 -9.40 15.18
N ARG A 337 -7.02 -9.95 15.15
CA ARG A 337 -6.13 -10.01 16.32
C ARG A 337 -5.15 -8.84 16.38
N ARG A 338 -4.73 -8.33 15.22
CA ARG A 338 -3.86 -7.15 15.12
C ARG A 338 -4.67 -5.87 15.38
N GLU A 339 -4.06 -4.83 15.95
CA GLU A 339 -4.69 -3.52 15.99
C GLU A 339 -4.79 -2.96 14.57
N VAL A 340 -6.00 -2.94 14.01
CA VAL A 340 -6.32 -2.39 12.69
C VAL A 340 -7.26 -1.20 12.87
N SER A 341 -6.84 -0.02 12.41
CA SER A 341 -7.72 1.16 12.30
C SER A 341 -8.03 1.49 10.84
N LEU A 342 -9.22 2.05 10.62
CA LEU A 342 -9.71 2.42 9.29
C LEU A 342 -9.96 3.93 9.29
N GLU A 343 -9.12 4.66 8.56
CA GLU A 343 -8.98 6.11 8.71
C GLU A 343 -9.31 6.82 7.40
N LYS A 344 -10.25 7.76 7.45
CA LYS A 344 -10.80 8.42 6.26
C LYS A 344 -10.12 9.76 5.99
N LEU A 345 -9.56 9.92 4.80
CA LEU A 345 -9.14 11.20 4.23
C LEU A 345 -10.30 11.82 3.44
N GLN A 346 -11.10 12.66 4.11
CA GLN A 346 -12.33 13.21 3.55
C GLN A 346 -12.09 14.07 2.30
N GLY A 347 -12.76 13.74 1.19
CA GLY A 347 -12.76 14.52 -0.05
C GLY A 347 -11.43 14.48 -0.83
N ALA A 348 -10.45 13.76 -0.33
CA ALA A 348 -9.18 13.50 -0.98
C ALA A 348 -9.35 12.42 -2.07
N ASN A 349 -8.56 12.50 -3.14
CA ASN A 349 -8.45 11.43 -4.13
C ASN A 349 -7.23 10.53 -3.81
N HIS A 350 -6.87 9.67 -4.76
CA HIS A 350 -5.74 8.74 -4.66
C HIS A 350 -4.35 9.40 -4.51
N PHE A 351 -4.23 10.71 -4.77
CA PHE A 351 -2.98 11.47 -4.86
C PHE A 351 -2.87 12.55 -3.78
N VAL A 352 -3.54 12.37 -2.63
CA VAL A 352 -3.51 13.36 -1.54
C VAL A 352 -2.10 13.72 -1.05
N HIS A 353 -1.15 12.78 -1.13
CA HIS A 353 0.26 13.02 -0.80
C HIS A 353 0.94 14.04 -1.74
N TRP A 354 0.36 14.26 -2.92
CA TRP A 354 0.79 15.28 -3.88
C TRP A 354 -0.10 16.53 -3.86
N ASP A 355 -1.42 16.34 -3.86
CA ASP A 355 -2.38 17.44 -4.00
C ASP A 355 -2.57 18.25 -2.71
N GLU A 356 -2.44 17.59 -1.55
CA GLU A 356 -2.61 18.18 -0.22
C GLU A 356 -1.49 17.67 0.73
N PRO A 357 -0.20 17.87 0.39
CA PRO A 357 0.92 17.19 1.04
C PRO A 357 1.05 17.51 2.53
N GLU A 358 0.80 18.76 2.92
CA GLU A 358 0.79 19.19 4.32
C GLU A 358 -0.26 18.43 5.12
N ARG A 359 -1.49 18.40 4.60
CA ARG A 359 -2.62 17.71 5.21
C ARG A 359 -2.35 16.21 5.34
N PHE A 360 -1.69 15.61 4.35
CA PHE A 360 -1.34 14.20 4.41
C PHE A 360 -0.25 13.92 5.46
N VAL A 361 0.76 14.79 5.56
CA VAL A 361 1.77 14.68 6.64
C VAL A 361 1.12 14.84 8.01
N ASP A 362 0.22 15.81 8.20
CA ASP A 362 -0.52 16.01 9.45
C ASP A 362 -1.38 14.79 9.81
N PHE A 363 -1.98 14.15 8.81
CA PHE A 363 -2.69 12.89 8.98
C PHE A 363 -1.76 11.77 9.46
N LEU A 364 -0.59 11.62 8.84
CA LEU A 364 0.37 10.58 9.23
C LEU A 364 0.86 10.76 10.68
N LEU A 365 1.02 11.98 11.16
CA LEU A 365 1.42 12.28 12.55
C LEU A 365 0.47 11.71 13.61
N LEU A 366 -0.79 11.41 13.26
CA LEU A 366 -1.74 10.75 14.16
C LEU A 366 -1.46 9.25 14.34
N HIS A 367 -0.61 8.68 13.50
CA HIS A 367 -0.40 7.25 13.35
C HIS A 367 1.06 6.82 13.49
N VAL A 368 2.00 7.75 13.31
CA VAL A 368 3.46 7.51 13.31
C VAL A 368 4.18 8.04 14.53
#